data_AF-A0A4R3L998-F1
#
_entry.id   AF-A0A4R3L998-F1
#
_cell.length_a   1.000
_cell.length_b   1.000
_cell.length_c   1.000
_cell.angle_alpha   90.00
_cell.angle_beta   90.00
_cell.angle_gamma   90.00
#
_symmetry.space_group_name_H-M   'P 1'
#
loop_
_entity.id
_entity.type
_entity.pdbx_description
1 polymer ?
#
loop_
_entity_poly.entity_id
_entity_poly.type
_entity_poly.pdbx_seq_one_letter_code
_entity_poly.pdbx_strand_id
1 'polypeptide(L)'
;MKLWKKVHLNWIGICGIVLSLLSLYGIILMSMEVIYDYSVNNRYEMDYITSQHREPLKDPDQPAPPDHLTFIHKNHKVELTLKPKKEVKKSIFVSNEAKESIWVGDIEIYLNGKQLDTLNNRLLVRSSIDIVGEELLSLEEDISIFLLKDHKTNQEQLMILEETSDYEVRDERNRIDDKDSNYNHLKHYKNGLEEMLKFRLWKVQSDGSYTKEEFYWQIGKRTYLQTFIIHNIGYPIGHYTQLLNGYGVLPFLICVTEVIGLVLIVFGLERRHWLD
;
A
#
# COMPACT_ATOMS: atom_id res chain seq x y z
N MET A 1 14.78 18.37 -54.53
CA MET A 1 14.48 18.61 -53.11
C MET A 1 13.30 19.59 -53.00
N LYS A 2 12.07 19.14 -53.24
CA LYS A 2 10.83 19.93 -53.10
C LYS A 2 9.80 19.06 -52.37
N LEU A 3 9.96 18.90 -51.06
CA LEU A 3 9.09 18.04 -50.26
C LEU A 3 8.47 18.76 -49.06
N TRP A 4 8.47 20.09 -49.09
CA TRP A 4 7.76 20.91 -48.12
C TRP A 4 6.82 21.85 -48.89
N LYS A 5 5.76 21.27 -49.48
CA LYS A 5 4.54 22.06 -49.73
C LYS A 5 4.07 22.53 -48.35
N LYS A 6 3.85 23.83 -48.20
CA LYS A 6 3.35 24.47 -46.96
C LYS A 6 2.18 23.66 -46.41
N VAL A 7 2.44 22.88 -45.36
CA VAL A 7 1.39 22.23 -44.57
C VAL A 7 0.63 23.37 -43.90
N HIS A 8 -0.56 23.66 -44.37
CA HIS A 8 -1.45 24.65 -43.77
C HIS A 8 -2.43 23.92 -42.87
N LEU A 9 -2.17 23.95 -41.57
CA LEU A 9 -3.03 23.38 -40.55
C LEU A 9 -4.10 24.42 -40.17
N ASN A 10 -5.37 24.04 -40.22
CA ASN A 10 -6.46 24.91 -39.77
C ASN A 10 -6.65 24.84 -38.24
N TRP A 11 -7.53 25.69 -37.69
CA TRP A 11 -7.80 25.75 -36.25
C TRP A 11 -8.25 24.39 -35.65
N ILE A 12 -8.99 23.58 -36.41
CA ILE A 12 -9.42 22.23 -35.99
C ILE A 12 -8.20 21.33 -35.80
N GLY A 13 -7.26 21.36 -36.74
CA GLY A 13 -5.99 20.63 -36.62
C GLY A 13 -5.12 21.14 -35.47
N ILE A 14 -5.10 22.45 -35.20
CA ILE A 14 -4.40 23.03 -34.05
C ILE A 14 -5.00 22.50 -32.74
N CYS A 15 -6.32 22.49 -32.60
CA CYS A 15 -6.99 21.89 -31.45
C CYS A 15 -6.65 20.40 -31.29
N GLY A 16 -6.57 19.66 -32.40
CA GLY A 16 -6.15 18.25 -32.39
C GLY A 16 -4.73 18.05 -31.85
N ILE A 17 -3.77 18.88 -32.29
CA ILE A 17 -2.39 18.85 -31.77
C ILE A 17 -2.36 19.15 -30.28
N VAL A 18 -3.08 20.19 -29.82
CA VAL A 18 -3.13 20.54 -28.39
C VAL A 18 -3.69 19.39 -27.57
N LEU A 19 -4.78 18.76 -28.02
CA LEU A 19 -5.37 17.61 -27.34
C LEU A 19 -4.39 16.43 -27.27
N SER A 20 -3.77 16.05 -28.38
CA SER A 20 -2.75 14.97 -28.41
C SER A 20 -1.56 15.27 -27.50
N LEU A 21 -1.06 16.51 -27.47
CA LEU A 21 0.05 16.87 -26.59
C LEU A 21 -0.33 16.79 -25.11
N LEU A 22 -1.57 17.14 -24.75
CA LEU A 22 -2.08 17.03 -23.39
C LEU A 22 -2.25 15.57 -22.95
N SER A 23 -2.73 14.69 -23.83
CA SER A 23 -2.87 13.26 -23.54
C SER A 23 -1.53 12.51 -23.53
N LEU A 24 -0.56 12.93 -24.35
CA LEU A 24 0.73 12.26 -24.48
C LEU A 24 1.46 12.11 -23.12
N TYR A 25 1.43 13.15 -22.28
CA TYR A 25 2.04 13.07 -20.94
C TYR A 25 1.41 11.97 -20.08
N GLY A 26 0.08 11.87 -20.07
CA GLY A 26 -0.64 10.83 -19.34
C GLY A 26 -0.36 9.43 -19.90
N ILE A 27 -0.33 9.28 -21.23
CA ILE A 27 -0.03 8.01 -21.91
C ILE A 27 1.38 7.54 -21.58
N ILE A 28 2.37 8.44 -21.58
CA ILE A 28 3.75 8.12 -21.20
C ILE A 28 3.80 7.60 -19.76
N LEU A 29 3.20 8.31 -18.81
CA LEU A 29 3.19 7.88 -17.40
C LEU A 29 2.52 6.52 -17.22
N MET A 30 1.38 6.28 -17.86
CA MET A 30 0.68 4.98 -17.79
C MET A 30 1.52 3.86 -18.41
N SER A 31 2.14 4.12 -19.56
CA SER A 31 2.99 3.13 -20.22
C SER A 31 4.21 2.78 -19.36
N MET A 32 4.82 3.79 -18.71
CA MET A 32 5.91 3.57 -17.78
C MET A 32 5.49 2.75 -16.55
N GLU A 33 4.28 2.97 -16.03
CA GLU A 33 3.75 2.18 -14.92
C GLU A 33 3.52 0.72 -15.31
N VAL A 34 2.91 0.46 -16.49
CA VAL A 34 2.72 -0.91 -17.00
C VAL A 34 4.05 -1.62 -17.22
N ILE A 35 5.04 -0.93 -17.78
CA ILE A 35 6.40 -1.47 -17.95
C ILE A 35 7.03 -1.78 -16.59
N TYR A 36 6.85 -0.89 -15.62
CA TYR A 36 7.31 -1.07 -14.25
C TYR A 36 6.67 -2.31 -13.62
N ASP A 37 5.33 -2.42 -13.62
CA ASP A 37 4.58 -3.55 -13.05
C ASP A 37 5.02 -4.87 -13.67
N TYR A 38 5.12 -4.92 -15.00
CA TYR A 38 5.64 -6.09 -15.70
C TYR A 38 7.08 -6.43 -15.28
N SER A 39 7.94 -5.42 -15.14
CA SER A 39 9.34 -5.63 -14.75
C SER A 39 9.48 -6.13 -13.31
N VAL A 40 8.68 -5.63 -12.37
CA VAL A 40 8.79 -6.04 -10.96
C VAL A 40 8.11 -7.38 -10.73
N ASN A 41 6.94 -7.64 -11.32
CA ASN A 41 6.21 -8.92 -11.16
C ASN A 41 6.95 -10.10 -11.81
N ASN A 42 7.75 -9.86 -12.86
CA ASN A 42 8.60 -10.91 -13.42
C ASN A 42 9.87 -11.18 -12.60
N ARG A 43 10.26 -10.23 -11.73
CA ARG A 43 11.51 -10.33 -10.97
C ARG A 43 11.26 -10.77 -9.53
N TYR A 44 10.22 -10.27 -8.91
CA TYR A 44 9.96 -10.40 -7.49
C TYR A 44 8.69 -11.21 -7.25
N GLU A 45 8.78 -12.14 -6.30
CA GLU A 45 7.66 -12.94 -5.78
C GLU A 45 7.61 -12.71 -4.27
N MET A 46 6.41 -12.50 -3.72
CA MET A 46 6.19 -12.15 -2.32
C MET A 46 5.24 -13.14 -1.64
N ASP A 47 5.74 -13.85 -0.63
CA ASP A 47 4.99 -14.85 0.13
C ASP A 47 4.83 -14.41 1.58
N TYR A 48 3.59 -14.23 2.04
CA TYR A 48 3.30 -13.87 3.42
C TYR A 48 3.59 -15.03 4.37
N ILE A 49 4.32 -14.76 5.46
CA ILE A 49 4.53 -15.76 6.51
C ILE A 49 3.32 -15.69 7.43
N THR A 50 2.59 -16.80 7.55
CA THR A 50 1.48 -16.90 8.50
C THR A 50 2.02 -16.88 9.93
N SER A 51 1.42 -16.04 10.78
CA SER A 51 1.73 -16.03 12.20
C SER A 51 1.33 -17.37 12.82
N GLN A 52 2.18 -17.92 13.69
CA GLN A 52 1.77 -18.99 14.58
C GLN A 52 1.42 -18.35 15.92
N HIS A 53 0.13 -18.26 16.24
CA HIS A 53 -0.31 -17.91 17.57
C HIS A 53 -0.76 -19.17 18.33
N ARG A 54 -0.24 -19.34 19.54
CA ARG A 54 -0.72 -20.29 20.54
C ARG A 54 -0.47 -19.69 21.91
N GLU A 55 -1.48 -19.06 22.49
CA GLU A 55 -2.02 -19.45 23.80
C GLU A 55 -3.31 -18.66 24.07
N PRO A 56 -4.44 -19.34 24.39
CA PRO A 56 -5.65 -18.64 24.79
C PRO A 56 -5.46 -18.02 26.18
N LEU A 57 -5.98 -16.80 26.35
CA LEU A 57 -5.94 -16.10 27.61
C LEU A 57 -6.98 -16.66 28.59
N LYS A 58 -6.51 -17.04 29.77
CA LYS A 58 -7.35 -17.34 30.92
C LYS A 58 -7.55 -16.04 31.71
N ASP A 59 -8.80 -15.62 31.84
CA ASP A 59 -9.33 -14.64 32.80
C ASP A 59 -9.53 -13.18 32.29
N PRO A 60 -10.79 -12.70 32.19
CA PRO A 60 -11.14 -11.35 31.72
C PRO A 60 -10.83 -10.19 32.69
N ASP A 61 -10.44 -10.46 33.93
CA ASP A 61 -10.21 -9.43 34.96
C ASP A 61 -8.72 -9.09 35.20
N GLN A 62 -7.79 -9.67 34.44
CA GLN A 62 -6.36 -9.35 34.51
C GLN A 62 -5.94 -8.40 33.37
N PRO A 63 -4.96 -7.49 33.60
CA PRO A 63 -4.33 -6.77 32.48
C PRO A 63 -3.79 -7.80 31.50
N ALA A 64 -4.20 -7.70 30.23
CA ALA A 64 -3.83 -8.67 29.22
C ALA A 64 -2.29 -8.84 29.21
N PRO A 65 -1.74 -10.06 29.40
CA PRO A 65 -0.33 -10.31 29.24
C PRO A 65 0.13 -9.90 27.84
N PRO A 66 1.45 -9.68 27.65
CA PRO A 66 1.97 -9.40 26.33
C PRO A 66 1.66 -10.58 25.40
N ASP A 67 0.96 -10.31 24.31
CA ASP A 67 0.71 -11.32 23.31
C ASP A 67 1.93 -11.40 22.38
N HIS A 68 2.31 -12.63 22.04
CA HIS A 68 3.45 -12.89 21.18
C HIS A 68 2.98 -13.45 19.83
N LEU A 69 3.38 -12.79 18.74
CA LEU A 69 3.27 -13.33 17.39
C LEU A 69 4.65 -13.82 16.97
N THR A 70 4.76 -15.10 16.65
CA THR A 70 6.02 -15.68 16.20
C THR A 70 5.92 -16.10 14.74
N PHE A 71 6.91 -15.70 13.97
CA PHE A 71 7.08 -16.04 12.56
C PHE A 71 8.42 -16.75 12.41
N ILE A 72 8.39 -17.99 11.92
CA ILE A 72 9.60 -18.80 11.75
C ILE A 72 9.78 -19.08 10.28
N HIS A 73 10.96 -18.72 9.77
CA HIS A 73 11.40 -19.12 8.44
C HIS A 73 12.85 -19.60 8.46
N LYS A 74 13.08 -20.85 8.07
CA LYS A 74 14.40 -21.50 8.14
C LYS A 74 15.03 -21.33 9.54
N ASN A 75 16.13 -20.58 9.62
CA ASN A 75 16.88 -20.33 10.85
C ASN A 75 16.60 -18.94 11.43
N HIS A 76 15.56 -18.25 10.94
CA HIS A 76 15.17 -16.93 11.40
C HIS A 76 13.83 -16.98 12.10
N LYS A 77 13.81 -16.41 13.30
CA LYS A 77 12.62 -16.25 14.14
C LYS A 77 12.37 -14.77 14.32
N VAL A 78 11.24 -14.28 13.83
CA VAL A 78 10.75 -12.92 14.11
C VAL A 78 9.67 -13.04 15.17
N GLU A 79 9.82 -12.27 16.23
CA GLU A 79 8.87 -12.24 17.34
C GLU A 79 8.36 -10.82 17.50
N LEU A 80 7.05 -10.67 17.50
CA LEU A 80 6.38 -9.41 17.81
C LEU A 80 5.78 -9.57 19.20
N THR A 81 6.18 -8.70 20.11
CA THR A 81 5.60 -8.63 21.46
C THR A 81 4.67 -7.44 21.52
N LEU A 82 3.39 -7.73 21.65
CA LEU A 82 2.32 -6.73 21.74
C LEU A 82 2.15 -6.36 23.21
N LYS A 83 2.27 -5.07 23.53
CA LYS A 83 2.11 -4.55 24.89
C LYS A 83 0.88 -3.63 24.94
N PRO A 84 -0.32 -4.17 25.18
CA PRO A 84 -1.52 -3.36 25.30
C PRO A 84 -1.37 -2.33 26.42
N LYS A 85 -1.71 -1.05 26.16
CA LYS A 85 -1.66 0.03 27.16
C LYS A 85 -3.04 0.51 27.55
N LYS A 86 -3.90 0.76 26.56
CA LYS A 86 -5.22 1.35 26.75
C LYS A 86 -6.23 0.75 25.79
N GLU A 87 -7.33 0.24 26.32
CA GLU A 87 -8.48 -0.15 25.51
C GLU A 87 -9.18 1.10 24.94
N VAL A 88 -9.43 1.11 23.64
CA VAL A 88 -10.08 2.23 22.93
C VAL A 88 -11.52 1.90 22.59
N LYS A 89 -11.79 0.67 22.14
CA LYS A 89 -13.13 0.23 21.78
C LYS A 89 -13.33 -1.22 22.22
N LYS A 90 -14.46 -1.46 22.89
CA LYS A 90 -14.96 -2.80 23.16
C LYS A 90 -16.23 -3.02 22.34
N SER A 91 -16.17 -3.85 21.32
CA SER A 91 -17.35 -4.27 20.55
C SER A 91 -17.80 -5.61 21.13
N ILE A 92 -18.86 -5.57 21.93
CA ILE A 92 -19.56 -6.79 22.35
C ILE A 92 -20.71 -6.97 21.37
N PHE A 93 -20.52 -7.78 20.32
CA PHE A 93 -21.64 -8.21 19.52
C PHE A 93 -22.43 -9.26 20.31
N VAL A 94 -23.69 -8.93 20.65
CA VAL A 94 -24.65 -9.84 21.26
C VAL A 94 -25.52 -10.41 20.13
N SER A 95 -24.97 -11.41 19.41
CA SER A 95 -25.66 -12.48 18.68
C SER A 95 -24.67 -13.14 17.72
N ASN A 96 -24.04 -14.26 18.12
CA ASN A 96 -23.26 -15.20 17.30
C ASN A 96 -22.21 -14.66 16.30
N GLU A 97 -21.72 -13.43 16.46
CA GLU A 97 -20.70 -12.84 15.59
C GLU A 97 -19.62 -12.18 16.46
N ALA A 98 -18.37 -12.26 15.99
CA ALA A 98 -17.11 -12.09 16.74
C ALA A 98 -17.09 -10.91 17.73
N LYS A 99 -16.49 -11.11 18.92
CA LYS A 99 -16.14 -9.99 19.81
C LYS A 99 -14.83 -9.40 19.34
N GLU A 100 -14.83 -8.10 19.09
CA GLU A 100 -13.64 -7.35 18.73
C GLU A 100 -13.33 -6.32 19.80
N SER A 101 -12.12 -6.39 20.37
CA SER A 101 -11.59 -5.39 21.29
C SER A 101 -10.40 -4.70 20.67
N ILE A 102 -10.41 -3.38 20.65
CA ILE A 102 -9.38 -2.58 20.01
C ILE A 102 -8.62 -1.83 21.09
N TRP A 103 -7.30 -1.99 21.05
CA TRP A 103 -6.35 -1.47 22.01
C TRP A 103 -5.36 -0.54 21.33
N VAL A 104 -4.81 0.38 22.12
CA VAL A 104 -3.58 1.11 21.79
C VAL A 104 -2.48 0.55 22.68
N GLY A 105 -1.36 0.21 22.09
CA GLY A 105 -0.23 -0.38 22.79
C GLY A 105 1.09 -0.14 22.07
N ASP A 106 2.15 -0.78 22.54
CA ASP A 106 3.42 -0.80 21.84
C ASP A 106 3.64 -2.16 21.17
N ILE A 107 4.45 -2.18 20.11
CA ILE A 107 4.91 -3.40 19.46
C ILE A 107 6.42 -3.43 19.53
N GLU A 108 6.97 -4.44 20.17
CA GLU A 108 8.41 -4.69 20.15
C GLU A 108 8.73 -5.78 19.14
N ILE A 109 9.72 -5.53 18.30
CA ILE A 109 10.08 -6.39 17.18
C ILE A 109 11.43 -7.02 17.49
N TYR A 110 11.49 -8.34 17.49
CA TYR A 110 12.70 -9.11 17.76
C TYR A 110 13.04 -10.00 16.58
N LEU A 111 14.32 -10.08 16.24
CA LEU A 111 14.88 -11.04 15.29
C LEU A 111 15.89 -11.92 16.01
N ASN A 112 15.63 -13.22 16.05
CA ASN A 112 16.47 -14.21 16.72
C ASN A 112 16.78 -13.84 18.18
N GLY A 113 15.78 -13.30 18.89
CA GLY A 113 15.90 -12.84 20.28
C GLY A 113 16.57 -11.47 20.46
N LYS A 114 17.07 -10.83 19.40
CA LYS A 114 17.59 -9.46 19.46
C LYS A 114 16.50 -8.46 19.10
N GLN A 115 16.25 -7.48 19.97
CA GLN A 115 15.33 -6.39 19.68
C GLN A 115 15.83 -5.55 18.49
N LEU A 116 14.99 -5.40 17.47
CA LEU A 116 15.22 -4.57 16.30
C LEU A 116 14.66 -3.16 16.49
N ASP A 117 13.39 -3.06 16.93
CA ASP A 117 12.72 -1.78 17.13
C ASP A 117 11.53 -1.87 18.11
N THR A 118 11.01 -0.70 18.49
CA THR A 118 9.76 -0.55 19.23
C THR A 118 8.88 0.50 18.56
N LEU A 119 7.70 0.06 18.10
CA LEU A 119 6.66 0.94 17.59
C LEU A 119 5.71 1.31 18.73
N ASN A 120 5.65 2.61 19.05
CA ASN A 120 4.83 3.09 20.17
C ASN A 120 3.41 3.47 19.73
N ASN A 121 2.44 3.30 20.62
CA ASN A 121 1.06 3.76 20.46
C ASN A 121 0.36 3.26 19.17
N ARG A 122 0.59 2.00 18.83
CA ARG A 122 -0.01 1.31 17.68
C ARG A 122 -1.37 0.73 18.02
N LEU A 123 -2.22 0.64 17.01
CA LEU A 123 -3.51 0.00 17.10
C LEU A 123 -3.34 -1.52 17.09
N LEU A 124 -3.91 -2.16 18.08
CA LEU A 124 -3.92 -3.61 18.24
C LEU A 124 -5.38 -4.06 18.21
N VAL A 125 -5.72 -4.95 17.30
CA VAL A 125 -7.09 -5.46 17.15
C VAL A 125 -7.12 -6.88 17.69
N ARG A 126 -7.99 -7.14 18.66
CA ARG A 126 -8.23 -8.48 19.19
C ARG A 126 -9.57 -8.97 18.70
N SER A 127 -9.59 -9.99 17.86
CA SER A 127 -10.83 -10.64 17.42
C SER A 127 -10.93 -12.04 18.03
N SER A 128 -12.10 -12.36 18.59
CA SER A 128 -12.43 -13.72 19.01
C SER A 128 -13.37 -14.34 17.96
N ILE A 129 -12.90 -15.35 17.22
CA ILE A 129 -13.76 -16.07 16.28
C ILE A 129 -14.38 -17.26 17.03
N ASP A 130 -15.72 -17.28 17.10
CA ASP A 130 -16.55 -18.19 17.92
C ASP A 130 -16.44 -19.68 17.56
N ILE A 131 -15.64 -20.07 16.56
CA ILE A 131 -15.59 -21.46 16.08
C ILE A 131 -14.65 -22.33 16.95
N VAL A 132 -13.72 -21.74 17.71
CA VAL A 132 -12.78 -22.50 18.57
C VAL A 132 -12.50 -21.82 19.93
N GLY A 133 -13.02 -20.62 20.20
CA GLY A 133 -12.72 -19.91 21.45
C GLY A 133 -11.26 -19.43 21.55
N GLU A 134 -10.60 -19.27 20.40
CA GLU A 134 -9.27 -18.67 20.31
C GLU A 134 -9.43 -17.16 20.10
N GLU A 135 -8.91 -16.37 21.04
CA GLU A 135 -8.77 -14.93 20.89
C GLU A 135 -7.46 -14.66 20.15
N LEU A 136 -7.53 -13.95 19.02
CA LEU A 136 -6.36 -13.58 18.23
C LEU A 136 -6.17 -12.07 18.31
N LEU A 137 -5.03 -11.64 18.85
CA LEU A 137 -4.54 -10.27 18.65
C LEU A 137 -3.85 -10.19 17.27
N SER A 138 -4.46 -9.46 16.35
CA SER A 138 -3.90 -9.10 15.05
C SER A 138 -3.36 -7.67 15.06
N LEU A 139 -2.37 -7.43 14.22
CA LEU A 139 -1.82 -6.11 13.94
C LEU A 139 -2.62 -5.47 12.82
N GLU A 140 -3.08 -4.25 13.02
CA GLU A 140 -3.75 -3.49 11.98
C GLU A 140 -2.68 -2.93 11.04
N GLU A 141 -2.29 -3.68 10.00
CA GLU A 141 -1.42 -3.32 8.85
C GLU A 141 -0.04 -2.66 9.15
N ASP A 142 0.30 -2.38 10.41
CA ASP A 142 1.51 -1.61 10.79
C ASP A 142 2.81 -2.39 10.63
N ILE A 143 2.73 -3.73 10.65
CA ILE A 143 3.87 -4.62 10.42
C ILE A 143 3.46 -5.71 9.45
N SER A 144 4.23 -5.84 8.39
CA SER A 144 4.12 -6.93 7.42
C SER A 144 5.41 -7.73 7.41
N ILE A 145 5.30 -9.06 7.56
CA ILE A 145 6.42 -9.98 7.51
C ILE A 145 6.18 -10.96 6.35
N PHE A 146 7.13 -11.02 5.43
CA PHE A 146 6.99 -11.81 4.20
C PHE A 146 8.36 -12.25 3.69
N LEU A 147 8.35 -13.24 2.81
CA LEU A 147 9.51 -13.65 2.03
C LEU A 147 9.48 -12.92 0.70
N LEU A 148 10.63 -12.37 0.33
CA LEU A 148 10.84 -11.83 -1.00
C LEU A 148 11.82 -12.72 -1.73
N LYS A 149 11.40 -13.22 -2.89
CA LYS A 149 12.26 -13.98 -3.80
C LYS A 149 12.57 -13.14 -5.02
N ASP A 150 13.85 -12.93 -5.28
CA ASP A 150 14.35 -12.25 -6.48
C ASP A 150 14.79 -13.29 -7.51
N HIS A 151 13.96 -13.52 -8.54
CA HIS A 151 14.22 -14.47 -9.61
C HIS A 151 15.49 -14.14 -10.42
N LYS A 152 15.92 -12.87 -10.43
CA LYS A 152 17.12 -12.46 -11.17
C LYS A 152 18.40 -12.88 -10.46
N THR A 153 18.44 -12.78 -9.13
CA THR A 153 19.62 -13.15 -8.33
C THR A 153 19.50 -14.55 -7.71
N ASN A 154 18.31 -15.17 -7.80
CA ASN A 154 17.94 -16.41 -7.13
C ASN A 154 18.17 -16.34 -5.61
N GLN A 155 17.97 -15.15 -5.03
CA GLN A 155 18.08 -14.93 -3.60
C GLN A 155 16.69 -14.84 -2.98
N GLU A 156 16.57 -15.38 -1.78
CA GLU A 156 15.37 -15.29 -0.95
C GLU A 156 15.75 -14.58 0.34
N GLN A 157 14.96 -13.58 0.72
CA GLN A 157 15.18 -12.74 1.88
C GLN A 157 13.91 -12.67 2.71
N LEU A 158 14.09 -12.74 4.02
CA LEU A 158 13.01 -12.44 4.96
C LEU A 158 12.92 -10.93 5.10
N MET A 159 11.74 -10.38 4.86
CA MET A 159 11.45 -8.96 4.91
C MET A 159 10.54 -8.66 6.10
N ILE A 160 10.90 -7.61 6.84
CA ILE A 160 10.05 -7.03 7.88
C ILE A 160 9.81 -5.58 7.46
N LEU A 161 8.58 -5.26 7.11
CA LEU A 161 8.16 -3.89 6.79
C LEU A 161 7.36 -3.33 7.96
N GLU A 162 7.73 -2.13 8.39
CA GLU A 162 7.08 -1.38 9.46
C GLU A 162 6.54 -0.07 8.90
N GLU A 163 5.28 0.26 9.19
CA GLU A 163 4.76 1.62 9.07
C GLU A 163 5.16 2.42 10.33
N THR A 164 6.07 3.37 10.16
CA THR A 164 6.65 4.15 11.27
C THR A 164 5.95 5.48 11.49
N SER A 165 4.98 5.84 10.65
CA SER A 165 4.27 7.11 10.75
C SER A 165 3.49 7.23 12.04
N ASP A 166 3.57 8.39 12.68
CA ASP A 166 2.75 8.67 13.85
C ASP A 166 1.29 8.92 13.43
N TYR A 167 0.36 8.25 14.08
CA TYR A 167 -1.07 8.50 13.97
C TYR A 167 -1.71 8.60 15.35
N GLU A 168 -2.83 9.32 15.43
CA GLU A 168 -3.66 9.34 16.63
C GLU A 168 -4.76 8.30 16.48
N VAL A 169 -4.95 7.47 17.50
CA VAL A 169 -6.13 6.60 17.55
C VAL A 169 -7.31 7.37 18.11
N ARG A 170 -8.36 7.55 17.31
CA ARG A 170 -9.56 8.30 17.71
C ARG A 170 -10.79 7.40 17.73
N ASP A 171 -11.61 7.59 18.74
CA ASP A 171 -12.89 6.92 18.88
C ASP A 171 -13.99 7.78 18.23
N GLU A 172 -14.43 7.40 17.04
CA GLU A 172 -15.38 8.19 16.22
C GLU A 172 -16.87 7.92 16.53
N ARG A 173 -17.20 7.22 17.63
CA ARG A 173 -18.58 6.87 18.03
C ARG A 173 -19.59 8.03 18.10
N ASN A 174 -19.13 9.28 18.17
CA ASN A 174 -19.99 10.47 18.34
C ASN A 174 -20.12 11.36 17.09
N ARG A 175 -19.59 10.97 15.92
CA ARG A 175 -19.85 11.69 14.66
C ARG A 175 -21.14 11.18 14.04
N ILE A 176 -22.20 11.96 14.18
CA ILE A 176 -23.61 11.58 13.89
C ILE A 176 -23.94 11.45 12.39
N ASP A 177 -23.04 11.79 11.48
CA ASP A 177 -23.38 11.91 10.05
C ASP A 177 -22.96 10.74 9.16
N ASP A 178 -22.27 9.72 9.67
CA ASP A 178 -21.82 8.59 8.85
C ASP A 178 -22.48 7.28 9.29
N LYS A 179 -23.73 7.09 8.84
CA LYS A 179 -24.54 5.89 9.16
C LYS A 179 -24.14 4.64 8.37
N ASP A 180 -23.20 4.75 7.43
CA ASP A 180 -22.83 3.66 6.52
C ASP A 180 -21.37 3.17 6.66
N SER A 181 -20.53 3.80 7.49
CA SER A 181 -19.14 3.36 7.65
C SER A 181 -18.96 2.36 8.79
N ASN A 182 -19.29 1.09 8.52
CA ASN A 182 -18.97 0.00 9.45
C ASN A 182 -17.45 -0.23 9.65
N TYR A 183 -16.56 0.41 8.87
CA TYR A 183 -15.13 0.09 8.84
C TYR A 183 -14.17 1.25 8.48
N ASN A 184 -14.43 2.50 8.87
CA ASN A 184 -13.50 3.59 8.52
C ASN A 184 -12.56 3.96 9.69
N HIS A 185 -11.39 3.30 9.67
CA HIS A 185 -10.07 3.71 10.15
C HIS A 185 -9.99 4.52 11.45
N LEU A 186 -9.67 3.82 12.55
CA LEU A 186 -9.35 4.44 13.84
C LEU A 186 -8.00 5.19 13.84
N LYS A 187 -7.19 5.04 12.79
CA LYS A 187 -5.92 5.76 12.60
C LYS A 187 -6.18 7.15 11.99
N HIS A 188 -5.96 8.19 12.78
CA HIS A 188 -6.06 9.57 12.33
C HIS A 188 -4.67 10.20 12.20
N TYR A 189 -4.18 10.31 10.96
CA TYR A 189 -2.96 11.06 10.65
C TYR A 189 -3.22 12.57 10.73
N LYS A 190 -2.35 13.35 11.41
CA LYS A 190 -2.53 14.82 11.50
C LYS A 190 -2.42 15.48 10.12
N ASN A 191 -3.30 16.46 9.85
CA ASN A 191 -3.39 17.31 8.65
C ASN A 191 -2.23 17.17 7.64
N GLY A 192 -2.47 16.46 6.53
CA GLY A 192 -1.55 16.35 5.38
C GLY A 192 -0.52 15.21 5.43
N LEU A 193 -0.53 14.37 6.48
CA LEU A 193 0.47 13.30 6.69
C LEU A 193 0.25 12.00 5.88
N GLU A 194 -0.86 11.81 5.18
CA GLU A 194 -1.00 10.67 4.24
C GLU A 194 0.08 10.72 3.15
N GLU A 195 0.48 11.93 2.73
CA GLU A 195 1.63 12.15 1.82
C GLU A 195 3.01 11.95 2.50
N MET A 196 3.03 11.63 3.79
CA MET A 196 4.24 11.46 4.60
C MET A 196 4.31 10.10 5.29
N LEU A 197 3.54 9.10 4.84
CA LEU A 197 3.70 7.72 5.30
C LEU A 197 5.19 7.31 5.17
N LYS A 198 5.78 6.93 6.31
CA LYS A 198 7.18 6.58 6.42
C LYS A 198 7.27 5.11 6.79
N PHE A 199 8.02 4.38 5.99
CA PHE A 199 8.22 2.96 6.16
C PHE A 199 9.66 2.67 6.54
N ARG A 200 9.83 1.59 7.29
CA ARG A 200 11.13 0.97 7.53
C ARG A 200 11.10 -0.46 7.04
N LEU A 201 12.09 -0.83 6.25
CA LEU A 201 12.26 -2.17 5.71
C LEU A 201 13.55 -2.77 6.25
N TRP A 202 13.41 -3.90 6.93
CA TRP A 202 14.53 -4.77 7.28
C TRP A 202 14.61 -5.91 6.26
N LYS A 203 15.78 -6.04 5.63
CA LYS A 203 16.08 -7.15 4.72
C LYS A 203 17.01 -8.11 5.44
N VAL A 204 16.48 -9.24 5.86
CA VAL A 204 17.22 -10.27 6.60
C VAL A 204 17.75 -11.30 5.60
N GLN A 205 19.07 -11.43 5.58
CA GLN A 205 19.80 -12.39 4.75
C GLN A 205 19.80 -13.77 5.41
N SER A 206 20.06 -14.81 4.62
CA SER A 206 20.11 -16.20 5.09
C SER A 206 21.15 -16.49 6.19
N ASP A 207 22.19 -15.65 6.31
CA ASP A 207 23.22 -15.76 7.36
C ASP A 207 22.81 -15.06 8.67
N GLY A 208 21.62 -14.46 8.71
CA GLY A 208 21.10 -13.70 9.85
C GLY A 208 21.57 -12.26 9.91
N SER A 209 22.44 -11.82 9.00
CA SER A 209 22.73 -10.40 8.82
C SER A 209 21.50 -9.67 8.26
N TYR A 210 21.38 -8.38 8.57
CA TYR A 210 20.26 -7.58 8.07
C TYR A 210 20.71 -6.18 7.66
N THR A 211 20.02 -5.64 6.67
CA THR A 211 20.10 -4.23 6.29
C THR A 211 18.81 -3.52 6.63
N LYS A 212 18.91 -2.26 7.05
CA LYS A 212 17.77 -1.39 7.33
C LYS A 212 17.69 -0.28 6.30
N GLU A 213 16.50 -0.07 5.75
CA GLU A 213 16.19 1.05 4.87
C GLU A 213 14.97 1.80 5.39
N GLU A 214 15.00 3.13 5.32
CA GLU A 214 13.83 3.96 5.58
C GLU A 214 13.44 4.68 4.29
N PHE A 215 12.14 4.75 4.02
CA PHE A 215 11.62 5.36 2.80
C PHE A 215 10.22 5.93 3.02
N TYR A 216 9.78 6.73 2.05
CA TYR A 216 8.55 7.50 2.15
C TYR A 216 7.56 7.12 1.08
N TRP A 217 6.29 7.41 1.32
CA TRP A 217 5.20 7.25 0.38
C TRP A 217 5.25 8.15 -0.86
N GLN A 218 6.10 9.17 -0.88
CA GLN A 218 6.11 10.12 -1.98
C GLN A 218 6.70 9.48 -3.25
N ILE A 219 6.04 9.74 -4.40
CA ILE A 219 6.55 9.39 -5.73
C ILE A 219 7.95 9.99 -5.91
N GLY A 220 8.86 9.24 -6.55
CA GLY A 220 10.24 9.66 -6.79
C GLY A 220 11.20 9.55 -5.59
N LYS A 221 10.71 9.20 -4.40
CA LYS A 221 11.54 8.94 -3.21
C LYS A 221 11.67 7.46 -2.86
N ARG A 222 11.24 6.58 -3.76
CA ARG A 222 11.23 5.12 -3.57
C ARG A 222 12.01 4.43 -4.68
N THR A 223 12.62 3.31 -4.36
CA THR A 223 13.12 2.37 -5.35
C THR A 223 11.98 1.54 -5.95
N TYR A 224 12.23 0.85 -7.07
CA TYR A 224 11.24 -0.04 -7.67
C TYR A 224 10.78 -1.12 -6.70
N LEU A 225 11.72 -1.72 -5.97
CA LEU A 225 11.41 -2.76 -5.00
C LEU A 225 10.54 -2.22 -3.86
N GLN A 226 10.84 -1.03 -3.35
CA GLN A 226 10.06 -0.39 -2.29
C GLN A 226 8.63 -0.09 -2.73
N THR A 227 8.44 0.37 -3.97
CA THR A 227 7.09 0.57 -4.52
C THR A 227 6.35 -0.78 -4.66
N PHE A 228 7.02 -1.81 -5.16
CA PHE A 228 6.44 -3.15 -5.33
C PHE A 228 5.96 -3.73 -4.00
N ILE A 229 6.81 -3.63 -2.96
CA ILE A 229 6.49 -4.11 -1.61
C ILE A 229 5.24 -3.40 -1.07
N ILE A 230 5.24 -2.06 -1.06
CA ILE A 230 4.11 -1.29 -0.52
C ILE A 230 2.81 -1.60 -1.29
N HIS A 231 2.89 -1.71 -2.61
CA HIS A 231 1.71 -2.01 -3.43
C HIS A 231 1.09 -3.37 -3.07
N ASN A 232 1.92 -4.42 -2.90
CA ASN A 232 1.43 -5.77 -2.63
C ASN A 232 0.87 -5.96 -1.21
N ILE A 233 1.21 -5.09 -0.27
CA ILE A 233 0.64 -5.10 1.08
C ILE A 233 -0.66 -4.28 1.21
N GLY A 234 -1.23 -3.84 0.08
CA GLY A 234 -2.59 -3.27 0.02
C GLY A 234 -2.66 -1.76 -0.20
N TYR A 235 -1.52 -1.07 -0.24
CA TYR A 235 -1.51 0.37 -0.47
C TYR A 235 -1.60 0.71 -1.98
N PRO A 236 -2.60 1.47 -2.43
CA PRO A 236 -2.89 1.69 -3.86
C PRO A 236 -1.96 2.74 -4.50
N ILE A 237 -0.64 2.48 -4.54
CA ILE A 237 0.37 3.38 -5.10
C ILE A 237 0.95 2.88 -6.42
N GLY A 238 1.37 3.83 -7.25
CA GLY A 238 2.26 3.57 -8.38
C GLY A 238 3.65 4.18 -8.19
N HIS A 239 4.58 3.77 -9.04
CA HIS A 239 5.96 4.23 -9.06
C HIS A 239 6.10 5.60 -9.73
N TYR A 240 5.46 5.79 -10.88
CA TYR A 240 5.51 7.03 -11.66
C TYR A 240 4.25 7.87 -11.50
N THR A 241 3.12 7.23 -11.22
CA THR A 241 1.83 7.91 -11.11
C THR A 241 0.87 7.19 -10.19
N GLN A 242 0.00 7.94 -9.51
CA GLN A 242 -1.14 7.40 -8.75
C GLN A 242 -2.43 7.34 -9.59
N LEU A 243 -2.40 7.86 -10.83
CA LEU A 243 -3.60 8.02 -11.68
C LEU A 243 -4.27 6.68 -12.03
N LEU A 244 -3.51 5.59 -12.07
CA LEU A 244 -4.03 4.25 -12.41
C LEU A 244 -4.86 3.63 -11.28
N ASN A 245 -4.53 3.93 -10.02
CA ASN A 245 -5.18 3.32 -8.86
C ASN A 245 -6.31 4.19 -8.27
N GLY A 246 -6.21 5.52 -8.39
CA GLY A 246 -7.20 6.45 -7.82
C GLY A 246 -8.47 6.63 -8.67
N TYR A 247 -8.39 6.43 -9.99
CA TYR A 247 -9.49 6.74 -10.90
C TYR A 247 -9.53 5.76 -12.08
N GLY A 248 -10.17 4.60 -11.91
CA GLY A 248 -10.21 3.54 -12.93
C GLY A 248 -10.73 3.97 -14.32
N VAL A 249 -11.48 5.07 -14.43
CA VAL A 249 -12.02 5.60 -15.70
C VAL A 249 -11.07 6.61 -16.36
N LEU A 250 -10.14 7.20 -15.62
CA LEU A 250 -9.26 8.27 -16.11
C LEU A 250 -8.27 7.80 -17.21
N PRO A 251 -7.66 6.60 -17.12
CA PRO A 251 -6.86 6.03 -18.21
C PRO A 251 -7.63 5.96 -19.53
N PHE A 252 -8.89 5.52 -19.45
CA PHE A 252 -9.77 5.43 -20.62
C PHE A 252 -10.05 6.80 -21.22
N LEU A 253 -10.32 7.82 -20.40
CA LEU A 253 -10.55 9.18 -20.88
C LEU A 253 -9.31 9.78 -21.58
N ILE A 254 -8.11 9.56 -21.03
CA ILE A 254 -6.84 10.01 -21.65
C ILE A 254 -6.66 9.38 -23.04
N CYS A 255 -6.93 8.08 -23.18
CA CYS A 255 -6.87 7.39 -24.47
C CYS A 255 -7.91 7.91 -25.46
N VAL A 256 -9.14 8.17 -25.01
CA VAL A 256 -10.20 8.75 -25.85
C VAL A 256 -9.81 10.15 -26.33
N THR A 257 -9.23 10.98 -25.45
CA THR A 257 -8.76 12.33 -25.84
C THR A 257 -7.66 12.29 -26.89
N GLU A 258 -6.75 11.31 -26.84
CA GLU A 258 -5.71 11.13 -27.86
C GLU A 258 -6.31 10.74 -29.21
N VAL A 259 -7.25 9.78 -29.23
CA VAL A 259 -7.93 9.36 -30.45
C VAL A 259 -8.69 10.54 -31.08
N ILE A 260 -9.41 11.33 -30.28
CA ILE A 260 -10.09 12.54 -30.75
C ILE A 260 -9.07 13.54 -31.30
N GLY A 261 -7.95 13.77 -30.60
CA GLY A 261 -6.86 14.65 -31.05
C GLY A 261 -6.32 14.26 -32.41
N LEU A 262 -5.96 12.98 -32.60
CA LEU A 262 -5.47 12.43 -33.86
C LEU A 262 -6.49 12.57 -35.00
N VAL A 263 -7.77 12.29 -34.73
CA VAL A 263 -8.86 12.46 -35.71
C VAL A 263 -8.98 13.93 -36.14
N LEU A 264 -8.93 14.88 -35.21
CA LEU A 264 -9.00 16.31 -35.52
C LEU A 264 -7.79 16.81 -36.31
N ILE A 265 -6.59 16.25 -36.07
CA ILE A 265 -5.39 16.54 -36.88
C ILE A 265 -5.64 16.12 -38.34
N VAL A 266 -6.16 14.92 -38.58
CA VAL A 266 -6.45 14.42 -39.93
C VAL A 266 -7.49 15.29 -40.64
N PHE A 267 -8.62 15.59 -40.00
CA PHE A 267 -9.63 16.50 -40.57
C PHE A 267 -9.10 17.92 -40.79
N GLY A 268 -8.18 18.37 -39.93
CA GLY A 268 -7.53 19.66 -40.05
C GLY A 268 -6.61 19.79 -41.26
N LEU A 269 -6.08 18.66 -41.74
CA LEU A 269 -5.25 18.55 -42.94
C LEU A 269 -6.09 18.35 -44.22
N GLU A 270 -7.17 17.57 -44.17
CA GLU A 270 -7.97 17.21 -45.35
C GLU A 270 -8.90 18.32 -45.86
N ARG A 271 -9.30 19.29 -45.02
CA ARG A 271 -10.34 20.28 -45.38
C ARG A 271 -9.99 21.23 -46.53
N ARG A 272 -8.77 21.19 -47.07
CA ARG A 272 -8.40 21.93 -48.28
C ARG A 272 -8.72 21.17 -49.57
N HIS A 273 -8.85 19.85 -49.54
CA HIS A 273 -9.16 19.04 -50.72
C HIS A 273 -10.62 19.15 -51.21
N TRP A 274 -11.49 19.78 -50.42
CA TRP A 274 -12.93 19.93 -50.73
C TRP A 274 -13.35 21.36 -51.11
N LEU A 275 -12.43 22.32 -51.10
CA LEU A 275 -12.71 23.75 -51.36
C LEU A 275 -11.94 24.32 -52.57
N ASP A 276 -11.30 23.46 -53.37
CA ASP A 276 -10.77 23.80 -54.70
C ASP A 276 -11.66 23.18 -55.79
#